data_AF-A0A086YTX0-F1
#
_entry.id   AF-A0A086YTX0-F1
#
_cell.length_a   1.000
_cell.length_b   1.000
_cell.length_c   1.000
_cell.angle_alpha   90.00
_cell.angle_beta   90.00
_cell.angle_gamma   90.00
#
_symmetry.space_group_name_H-M   'P 1'
#
loop_
_entity.id
_entity.type
_entity.pdbx_description
1 polymer ?
#
loop_
_entity_poly.entity_id
_entity_poly.type
_entity_poly.pdbx_seq_one_letter_code
_entity_poly.pdbx_strand_id
1 'polypeptide(L)'
;MPVACICGGKTKEKKVTVERRLRGGNVLFKGVPAFVCQECGERYFTAKTVKRMDYLLSQKKEEKEINFSVDPKEQYFEDILKLMNQQNIMPDGVALNQPVSLSEVFLTINRIKSITDKIA
;
A
#
# COMPACT_ATOMS: atom_id res chain seq x y z
N MET A 1 2.32 -11.72 5.21
CA MET A 1 2.21 -12.62 6.39
C MET A 1 0.88 -12.33 7.07
N PRO A 2 0.04 -13.34 7.36
CA PRO A 2 -1.20 -13.13 8.09
C PRO A 2 -0.87 -12.68 9.51
N VAL A 3 -1.50 -11.59 9.95
CA VAL A 3 -1.36 -11.08 11.33
C VAL A 3 -2.11 -12.04 12.24
N ALA A 4 -1.47 -12.52 13.31
CA ALA A 4 -2.16 -13.29 14.34
C ALA A 4 -3.10 -12.34 15.09
N CYS A 5 -4.39 -12.66 15.11
CA CYS A 5 -5.35 -11.85 15.84
C CYS A 5 -5.18 -12.06 17.35
N ILE A 6 -5.53 -11.06 18.17
CA ILE A 6 -5.45 -11.12 19.64
C ILE A 6 -6.26 -12.32 20.19
N CYS A 7 -7.34 -12.70 19.53
CA CYS A 7 -8.13 -13.88 19.92
C CYS A 7 -7.47 -15.23 19.56
N GLY A 8 -6.30 -15.24 18.93
CA GLY A 8 -5.61 -16.44 18.44
C GLY A 8 -6.04 -16.90 17.04
N GLY A 9 -7.06 -16.28 16.47
CA GLY A 9 -7.61 -16.65 15.17
C GLY A 9 -6.76 -16.21 13.97
N LYS A 10 -6.94 -16.90 12.84
CA LYS A 10 -6.27 -16.57 11.58
C LYS A 10 -6.96 -15.40 10.87
N THR A 11 -6.16 -14.49 10.34
CA THR A 11 -6.66 -13.38 9.52
C THR A 11 -6.60 -13.72 8.02
N LYS A 12 -7.57 -13.22 7.26
CA LYS A 12 -7.60 -13.30 5.80
C LYS A 12 -7.79 -11.90 5.20
N GLU A 13 -7.07 -11.62 4.12
CA GLU A 13 -7.25 -10.36 3.39
C GLU A 13 -8.63 -10.30 2.73
N LYS A 14 -9.35 -9.19 2.94
CA LYS A 14 -10.68 -8.90 2.38
C LYS A 14 -10.81 -7.40 2.10
N LYS A 15 -11.67 -7.06 1.14
CA LYS A 15 -12.13 -5.68 0.96
C LYS A 15 -13.31 -5.42 1.89
N VAL A 16 -13.21 -4.36 2.70
CA VAL A 16 -14.22 -4.00 3.70
C VAL A 16 -14.69 -2.56 3.53
N THR A 17 -15.86 -2.28 4.08
CA THR A 17 -16.37 -0.91 4.22
C THR A 17 -15.97 -0.38 5.60
N VAL A 18 -15.42 0.84 5.66
CA VAL A 18 -14.91 1.47 6.88
C VAL A 18 -15.60 2.81 7.08
N GLU A 19 -16.31 2.98 8.19
CA GLU A 19 -16.84 4.28 8.61
C GLU A 19 -15.81 4.98 9.49
N ARG A 20 -15.48 6.24 9.15
CA ARG A 20 -14.57 7.10 9.91
C ARG A 20 -15.34 8.30 10.41
N ARG A 21 -15.34 8.51 11.73
CA ARG A 21 -15.90 9.71 12.37
C ARG A 21 -14.84 10.81 12.38
N LEU A 22 -15.14 11.95 11.76
CA LEU A 22 -14.32 13.15 11.75
C LEU A 22 -15.06 14.26 12.50
N ARG A 23 -14.35 15.32 12.93
CA ARG A 23 -14.92 16.45 13.69
C ARG A 23 -16.06 17.21 12.98
N GLY A 24 -16.34 16.92 11.70
CA GLY A 24 -17.41 17.54 10.92
C GLY A 24 -18.39 16.55 10.26
N GLY A 25 -18.31 15.24 10.54
CA GLY A 25 -19.20 14.24 9.96
C GLY A 25 -18.59 12.85 9.85
N ASN A 26 -19.40 11.89 9.37
CA ASN A 26 -18.96 10.52 9.10
C ASN A 26 -18.66 10.35 7.61
N VAL A 27 -17.49 9.77 7.31
CA VAL A 27 -17.09 9.41 5.95
C VAL A 27 -17.05 7.88 5.83
N LEU A 28 -17.69 7.35 4.81
CA LEU A 28 -17.75 5.93 4.51
C LEU A 28 -16.77 5.57 3.40
N PHE A 29 -15.77 4.76 3.70
CA PHE A 29 -14.86 4.21 2.69
C PHE A 29 -15.34 2.84 2.23
N LYS A 30 -15.46 2.64 0.92
CA LYS A 30 -15.80 1.34 0.32
C LYS A 30 -14.57 0.67 -0.28
N GLY A 31 -14.47 -0.64 -0.14
CA GLY A 31 -13.45 -1.45 -0.82
C GLY A 31 -12.04 -1.37 -0.21
N VAL A 32 -11.91 -1.02 1.06
CA VAL A 32 -10.62 -0.87 1.75
C VAL A 32 -10.00 -2.25 1.99
N PRO A 33 -8.75 -2.51 1.58
CA PRO A 33 -8.07 -3.78 1.87
C PRO A 33 -7.71 -3.88 3.36
N ALA A 34 -8.14 -4.96 4.00
CA ALA A 34 -7.88 -5.24 5.42
C ALA A 34 -7.68 -6.73 5.66
N PHE A 35 -6.91 -7.06 6.70
CA PHE A 35 -6.83 -8.42 7.23
C PHE A 35 -7.93 -8.59 8.28
N VAL A 36 -8.89 -9.48 8.02
CA VAL A 36 -10.04 -9.71 8.90
C VAL A 36 -9.88 -11.07 9.57
N CYS A 37 -9.95 -11.10 10.90
CA CYS A 37 -9.98 -12.34 11.67
C CYS A 37 -11.25 -13.13 11.33
N GLN A 38 -11.09 -14.41 11.04
CA GLN A 38 -12.23 -15.27 10.66
C GLN A 38 -13.09 -15.69 11.86
N GLU A 39 -12.62 -15.50 13.08
CA GLU A 39 -13.29 -15.94 14.32
C GLU A 39 -13.98 -14.78 15.04
N CYS A 40 -13.25 -13.71 15.37
CA CYS A 40 -13.81 -12.57 16.12
C CYS A 40 -14.20 -11.37 15.24
N GLY A 41 -13.80 -11.35 13.96
CA GLY A 41 -14.10 -10.25 13.03
C GLY A 41 -13.22 -9.00 13.16
N GLU A 42 -12.18 -9.04 14.01
CA GLU A 42 -11.22 -7.94 14.16
C GLU A 42 -10.50 -7.62 12.84
N ARG A 43 -10.21 -6.34 12.60
CA ARG A 43 -9.73 -5.84 11.30
C ARG A 43 -8.42 -5.11 11.48
N TYR A 44 -7.40 -5.55 10.74
CA TYR A 44 -6.08 -4.92 10.71
C TYR A 44 -5.86 -4.24 9.35
N PHE A 45 -5.42 -2.99 9.40
CA PHE A 45 -5.08 -2.20 8.22
C PHE A 45 -3.57 -1.98 8.19
N THR A 46 -2.95 -2.11 7.02
CA THR A 46 -1.52 -1.78 6.87
C THR A 46 -1.32 -0.27 6.99
N ALA A 47 -0.11 0.15 7.39
CA ALA A 47 0.26 1.57 7.41
C ALA A 47 0.07 2.23 6.03
N LYS A 48 0.37 1.50 4.94
CA LYS A 48 0.13 1.94 3.55
C LYS A 48 -1.36 2.21 3.29
N THR A 49 -2.24 1.28 3.68
CA THR A 49 -3.70 1.45 3.55
C THR A 49 -4.19 2.68 4.29
N VAL A 50 -3.79 2.85 5.57
CA VAL A 50 -4.23 3.98 6.39
C VAL A 50 -3.75 5.31 5.82
N LYS A 51 -2.47 5.42 5.45
CA LYS A 51 -1.92 6.61 4.79
C LYS A 51 -2.68 6.95 3.51
N ARG A 52 -3.06 5.95 2.72
CA ARG A 52 -3.86 6.16 1.51
C ARG A 52 -5.26 6.67 1.83
N MET A 53 -5.92 6.14 2.86
CA MET A 53 -7.23 6.65 3.32
C MET A 53 -7.14 8.13 3.73
N ASP A 54 -6.11 8.49 4.50
CA ASP A 54 -5.88 9.88 4.93
C ASP A 54 -5.61 10.81 3.73
N TYR A 55 -4.84 10.34 2.76
CA TYR A 55 -4.63 11.06 1.50
C TYR A 55 -5.95 11.29 0.75
N LEU A 56 -6.76 10.24 0.58
CA LEU A 56 -8.06 10.34 -0.11
C LEU A 56 -9.01 11.32 0.60
N LEU A 57 -9.03 11.34 1.93
CA LEU A 57 -9.78 12.33 2.71
C LEU A 57 -9.29 13.75 2.47
N SER A 58 -7.97 13.95 2.35
CA SER A 58 -7.40 15.28 2.09
C SER A 58 -7.83 15.85 0.73
N GLN A 59 -8.05 14.97 -0.26
CA GLN A 59 -8.48 15.34 -1.61
C GLN A 59 -9.99 15.53 -1.74
N LYS A 60 -10.78 14.73 -1.01
CA LYS A 60 -12.25 14.63 -1.13
C LYS A 60 -12.96 15.07 0.16
N LYS A 61 -12.66 16.27 0.65
CA LYS A 61 -13.10 16.75 1.99
C LYS A 61 -14.62 16.81 2.18
N GLU A 62 -15.39 16.96 1.11
CA GLU A 62 -16.85 17.11 1.17
C GLU A 62 -17.61 15.81 0.86
N GLU A 63 -16.93 14.75 0.41
CA GLU A 63 -17.56 13.49 0.07
C GLU A 63 -17.87 12.68 1.34
N LYS A 64 -19.14 12.30 1.51
CA LYS A 64 -19.59 11.38 2.57
C LYS A 64 -19.23 9.93 2.29
N GLU A 65 -19.00 9.59 1.02
CA GLU A 65 -18.67 8.25 0.58
C GLU A 65 -17.49 8.27 -0.39
N ILE A 66 -16.44 7.53 -0.07
CA ILE A 66 -15.20 7.48 -0.85
C ILE A 66 -14.93 6.02 -1.25
N ASN A 67 -14.82 5.76 -2.55
CA ASN A 67 -14.32 4.48 -3.04
C ASN A 67 -12.80 4.43 -2.88
N PHE A 68 -12.30 3.41 -2.18
CA PHE A 68 -10.87 3.23 -1.96
C PHE A 68 -10.18 2.89 -3.29
N SER A 69 -9.23 3.73 -3.69
CA SER A 69 -8.33 3.48 -4.81
C SER A 69 -6.89 3.43 -4.33
N VAL A 70 -6.13 2.49 -4.88
CA VAL A 70 -4.66 2.47 -4.75
C VAL A 70 -4.09 3.68 -5.51
N ASP A 71 -2.91 4.15 -5.11
CA ASP A 71 -2.25 5.20 -5.87
C ASP A 71 -1.97 4.74 -7.31
N PRO A 72 -2.28 5.53 -8.36
CA PRO A 72 -2.08 5.12 -9.74
C PRO A 72 -0.62 4.75 -10.06
N LYS A 73 0.36 5.46 -9.49
CA LYS A 73 1.78 5.17 -9.72
C LYS A 73 2.18 3.86 -9.05
N GLU A 74 1.62 3.61 -7.87
CA GLU A 74 1.86 2.39 -7.12
C GLU A 74 1.20 1.18 -7.79
N GLN A 75 -0.02 1.34 -8.30
CA GLN A 75 -0.70 0.31 -9.08
C GLN A 75 0.11 -0.06 -10.33
N TYR A 76 0.59 0.93 -11.08
CA TYR A 76 1.47 0.70 -12.24
C TYR A 76 2.73 -0.07 -11.87
N PHE A 77 3.39 0.29 -10.77
CA PHE A 77 4.59 -0.39 -10.30
C PHE A 77 4.30 -1.85 -9.91
N GLU A 78 3.23 -2.11 -9.14
CA GLU A 78 2.80 -3.46 -8.78
C GLU A 78 2.49 -4.32 -10.01
N ASP A 79 1.88 -3.73 -11.04
CA ASP A 79 1.56 -4.43 -12.28
C ASP A 79 2.81 -4.74 -13.09
N ILE A 80 3.81 -3.84 -13.14
CA ILE A 80 5.13 -4.15 -13.71
C ILE A 80 5.79 -5.30 -12.97
N LEU A 81 5.79 -5.28 -11.64
CA LEU A 81 6.43 -6.32 -10.84
C LEU A 81 5.81 -7.68 -11.05
N LYS A 82 4.48 -7.75 -11.15
CA LYS A 82 3.77 -8.99 -11.50
C LYS A 82 4.19 -9.49 -12.87
N LEU A 83 4.28 -8.61 -13.86
CA LEU A 83 4.75 -8.96 -15.21
C LEU A 83 6.18 -9.48 -15.19
N MET A 84 7.10 -8.79 -14.51
CA MET A 84 8.49 -9.22 -14.38
C MET A 84 8.61 -10.60 -13.70
N ASN A 85 7.81 -10.83 -12.65
CA ASN A 85 7.78 -12.12 -11.96
C ASN A 85 7.21 -13.24 -12.87
N GLN A 86 6.15 -12.97 -13.62
CA GLN A 86 5.57 -13.91 -14.59
C GLN A 86 6.55 -14.27 -15.72
N GLN A 87 7.37 -13.31 -16.13
CA GLN A 87 8.39 -13.51 -17.16
C GLN A 87 9.72 -14.04 -16.61
N ASN A 88 9.79 -14.35 -15.31
CA ASN A 88 11.00 -14.83 -14.64
C ASN A 88 12.22 -13.87 -14.81
N ILE A 89 11.95 -12.57 -14.89
CA ILE A 89 12.95 -11.49 -15.05
C ILE A 89 13.43 -10.98 -13.67
N MET A 90 12.73 -11.33 -12.59
CA MET A 90 13.11 -10.94 -11.23
C MET A 90 14.51 -11.51 -10.89
N PRO A 91 15.46 -10.68 -10.44
CA PRO A 91 16.75 -11.18 -9.98
C PRO A 91 16.55 -12.03 -8.71
N ASP A 92 17.20 -13.19 -8.66
CA ASP A 92 17.16 -14.07 -7.50
C ASP A 92 17.58 -13.30 -6.22
N GLY A 93 16.77 -13.40 -5.17
CA GLY A 93 17.09 -12.82 -3.85
C GLY A 93 16.64 -11.38 -3.60
N VAL A 94 15.93 -10.72 -4.52
CA VAL A 94 15.39 -9.37 -4.28
C VAL A 94 14.12 -9.43 -3.44
N ALA A 95 14.19 -8.96 -2.19
CA ALA A 95 13.01 -8.70 -1.39
C ALA A 95 12.57 -7.25 -1.59
N LEU A 96 11.47 -7.06 -2.33
CA LEU A 96 10.93 -5.75 -2.70
C LEU A 96 10.60 -4.83 -1.50
N ASN A 97 10.40 -5.42 -0.32
CA ASN A 97 9.96 -4.73 0.89
C ASN A 97 11.12 -4.45 1.86
N GLN A 98 12.35 -4.46 1.39
CA GLN A 98 13.52 -4.17 2.21
C GLN A 98 13.56 -2.68 2.56
N PRO A 99 13.79 -2.31 3.83
CA PRO A 99 14.06 -0.93 4.18
C PRO A 99 15.35 -0.48 3.50
N VAL A 100 15.26 0.55 2.67
CA VAL A 100 16.41 1.17 1.99
C VAL A 100 16.86 2.41 2.77
N SER A 101 18.17 2.57 2.93
CA SER A 101 18.75 3.75 3.56
C SER A 101 18.65 4.96 2.65
N LEU A 102 18.37 6.14 3.21
CA LEU A 102 18.40 7.40 2.46
C LEU A 102 19.76 7.64 1.78
N SER A 103 20.84 7.22 2.42
CA SER A 103 22.20 7.30 1.86
C SER A 103 22.34 6.43 0.60
N GLU A 104 21.79 5.22 0.61
CA GLU A 104 21.81 4.32 -0.54
C GLU A 104 21.00 4.87 -1.71
N VAL A 105 19.81 5.41 -1.42
CA VAL A 105 18.97 6.08 -2.42
C VAL A 105 19.72 7.26 -3.04
N PHE A 106 20.33 8.11 -2.21
CA PHE A 106 21.09 9.26 -2.67
C PHE A 106 22.28 8.87 -3.57
N LEU A 107 23.11 7.92 -3.12
CA LEU A 107 24.25 7.42 -3.91
C LEU A 107 23.79 6.80 -5.24
N THR A 108 22.68 6.06 -5.23
CA THR A 108 22.12 5.45 -6.43
C THR A 108 21.64 6.50 -7.42
N ILE A 109 20.89 7.51 -6.98
CA ILE A 109 20.42 8.62 -7.83
C ILE A 109 21.60 9.36 -8.47
N ASN A 110 22.63 9.68 -7.70
CA ASN A 110 23.83 10.35 -8.23
C ASN A 110 24.56 9.49 -9.28
N ARG A 111 24.64 8.18 -9.03
CA ARG A 111 25.25 7.24 -9.97
C ARG A 111 24.46 7.15 -11.28
N ILE A 112 23.13 7.02 -11.20
CA ILE A 112 22.25 7.02 -12.37
C ILE A 112 22.46 8.30 -13.17
N LYS A 113 22.40 9.47 -12.52
CA LYS A 113 22.62 10.77 -13.16
C LYS A 113 23.96 10.81 -13.90
N SER A 114 25.04 10.37 -13.24
CA SER A 114 26.38 10.34 -13.85
C SER A 114 26.50 9.41 -15.07
N ILE A 115 25.64 8.40 -15.18
CA ILE A 115 25.59 7.49 -16.32
C ILE A 115 24.75 8.12 -17.43
N THR A 116 23.59 8.70 -17.09
CA THR A 116 22.73 9.39 -18.06
C THR A 116 23.46 10.56 -18.72
N ASP A 117 24.23 11.33 -17.95
CA ASP A 117 25.06 12.44 -18.43
C ASP A 117 26.21 11.97 -19.35
N LYS A 118 26.58 10.69 -19.32
CA LYS A 118 27.61 10.10 -20.20
C LYS A 118 27.02 9.48 -21.49
N ILE A 119 25.71 9.24 -21.52
CA ILE A 119 25.00 8.62 -22.64
C ILE A 119 24.27 9.67 -23.50
N ALA A 120 23.98 10.85 -22.93
CA ALA A 120 23.47 12.03 -23.64
C ALA A 120 24.61 12.81 -24.32
#